data_AF-A0A2I7SFV8-F1
#
_entry.id   AF-A0A2I7SFV8-F1
#
_cell.length_a   1.000
_cell.length_b   1.000
_cell.length_c   1.000
_cell.angle_alpha   90.00
_cell.angle_beta   90.00
_cell.angle_gamma   90.00
#
_symmetry.space_group_name_H-M   'P 1'
#
loop_
_entity.id
_entity.type
_entity.pdbx_description
1 polymer ?
#
loop_
_entity_poly.entity_id
_entity_poly.type
_entity_poly.pdbx_seq_one_letter_code
_entity_poly.pdbx_strand_id
1 'polypeptide(L)'
;MEISHIIKRDYDTTPFVLKKITHAIEKAMLSVNHGTSEDAADISNKVLEALLARKELDARYVPTVEQVQDIVEDKLMGSAFHDAAKAYILYRDEQARKRQTNIFEKRINLKPYEYPDLYEYVNAIRHSYWIHSEFNFTSDIQDFKTGLSSVEKSAIKNTMLAISQIEVAVKTFWGDIYQKMPKPEIGSVGATFAESEVRHHDAYSHLLEILGLNSEFKSLKKKPVIMRRVHYLETALKNSKSENIQEYAESILLFSLFIEHVSLFSQFLIIMAFNKHKNMLKGISNVVEATSKEEQIHGDFGIDVINIIKKENPKWFGEEYNEKIQTICKEAFEAESDIIDWIFEEGELDFLPKDVINEFIKNRFNNSLESIGIGKVFTVNEKLLAETEWFDDEIIGTKHGDFFVKRSINYSKRTKSITSDDLF
;
A
#
# COMPACT_ATOMS: atom_id res chain seq x y z
N MET A 1 -13.68 21.45 -40.42
CA MET A 1 -13.00 21.13 -39.15
C MET A 1 -13.77 19.98 -38.50
N GLU A 2 -13.11 19.02 -37.85
CA GLU A 2 -13.78 17.83 -37.30
C GLU A 2 -13.39 17.53 -35.86
N ILE A 3 -14.30 16.89 -35.12
CA ILE A 3 -14.02 16.27 -33.83
C ILE A 3 -13.66 14.82 -34.11
N SER A 4 -12.36 14.50 -34.10
CA SER A 4 -11.88 13.15 -34.41
C SER A 4 -11.88 12.23 -33.18
N HIS A 5 -11.71 12.79 -31.98
CA HIS A 5 -11.53 12.02 -30.74
C HIS A 5 -12.34 12.60 -29.58
N ILE A 6 -12.57 11.76 -28.57
CA ILE A 6 -13.20 12.10 -27.29
C ILE A 6 -12.42 11.48 -26.14
N ILE A 7 -12.27 12.22 -25.05
CA ILE A 7 -11.65 11.77 -23.79
C ILE A 7 -12.72 11.12 -22.92
N LYS A 8 -12.53 9.86 -22.57
CA LYS A 8 -13.40 9.09 -21.69
C LYS A 8 -13.20 9.47 -20.22
N ARG A 9 -14.01 8.88 -19.34
CA ARG A 9 -13.98 9.12 -17.88
C ARG A 9 -12.73 8.56 -17.18
N ASP A 10 -12.12 7.54 -17.78
CA ASP A 10 -10.82 6.95 -17.41
C ASP A 10 -9.64 7.71 -18.04
N TYR A 11 -9.90 8.87 -18.68
CA TYR A 11 -8.95 9.69 -19.43
C TYR A 11 -8.41 9.06 -20.72
N ASP A 12 -8.88 7.87 -21.11
CA ASP A 12 -8.53 7.26 -22.40
C ASP A 12 -9.13 8.04 -23.56
N THR A 13 -8.36 8.17 -24.64
CA THR A 13 -8.81 8.82 -25.87
C THR A 13 -9.33 7.78 -26.86
N THR A 14 -10.54 7.99 -27.39
CA THR A 14 -11.14 7.10 -28.40
C THR A 14 -11.74 7.87 -29.57
N PRO A 15 -11.94 7.24 -30.74
CA PRO A 15 -12.59 7.89 -31.88
C PRO A 15 -13.97 8.42 -31.53
N PHE A 16 -14.24 9.66 -31.93
CA PHE A 16 -15.55 10.28 -31.74
C PHE A 16 -16.58 9.64 -32.68
N VAL A 17 -17.74 9.27 -32.13
CA VAL A 17 -18.82 8.63 -32.90
C VAL A 17 -20.14 9.31 -32.57
N LEU A 18 -20.61 10.20 -33.45
CA LEU A 18 -21.86 10.97 -33.27
C LEU A 18 -23.06 10.06 -32.99
N LYS A 19 -23.13 8.89 -33.63
CA LYS A 19 -24.20 7.91 -33.44
C LYS A 19 -24.37 7.48 -31.98
N LYS A 20 -23.31 7.51 -31.16
CA LYS A 20 -23.41 7.21 -29.72
C LYS A 20 -24.21 8.28 -28.96
N ILE A 21 -24.07 9.55 -29.36
CA ILE A 21 -24.81 10.69 -28.79
C ILE A 21 -26.28 10.58 -29.21
N THR A 22 -26.53 10.37 -30.51
CA THR A 22 -27.88 10.17 -31.06
C THR A 22 -28.62 9.05 -30.33
N HIS A 23 -27.98 7.88 -30.16
CA HIS A 23 -28.58 6.74 -29.45
C HIS A 23 -28.89 7.02 -27.98
N ALA A 24 -28.05 7.82 -27.30
CA ALA A 24 -28.29 8.19 -25.91
C ALA A 24 -29.49 9.12 -25.78
N ILE A 25 -29.64 10.08 -26.70
CA ILE A 25 -30.80 10.99 -26.76
C ILE A 25 -32.07 10.21 -27.11
N GLU A 26 -32.01 9.36 -28.12
CA GLU A 26 -33.14 8.52 -28.56
C GLU A 26 -33.64 7.63 -27.41
N LYS A 27 -32.74 7.01 -26.64
CA LYS A 27 -33.12 6.25 -25.44
C LYS A 27 -33.87 7.08 -24.41
N ALA A 28 -33.46 8.34 -24.19
CA ALA A 28 -34.17 9.22 -23.26
C ALA A 28 -35.56 9.57 -23.79
N MET A 29 -35.69 9.92 -25.07
CA MET A 29 -36.97 10.19 -25.74
C MET A 29 -37.94 8.99 -25.68
N LEU A 30 -37.44 7.79 -25.99
CA LEU A 30 -38.21 6.56 -25.91
C LEU A 30 -38.68 6.23 -24.49
N SER A 31 -37.87 6.54 -23.46
CA SER A 31 -38.24 6.28 -22.07
C SER A 31 -39.47 7.08 -21.59
N VAL A 32 -39.75 8.21 -22.23
CA VAL A 32 -40.90 9.08 -21.95
C VAL A 32 -41.97 9.03 -23.04
N ASN A 33 -41.78 8.20 -24.08
CA ASN A 33 -42.62 8.14 -25.28
C ASN A 33 -42.83 9.51 -25.96
N HIS A 34 -41.79 10.35 -26.00
CA HIS A 34 -41.83 11.69 -26.57
C HIS A 34 -40.55 11.99 -27.35
N GLY A 35 -40.67 12.11 -28.68
CA GLY A 35 -39.57 12.29 -29.64
C GLY A 35 -39.36 11.07 -30.55
N THR A 36 -38.68 11.29 -31.67
CA THR A 36 -38.37 10.27 -32.69
C THR A 36 -36.86 10.13 -32.89
N SER A 37 -36.45 9.14 -33.69
CA SER A 37 -35.04 8.96 -34.08
C SER A 37 -34.51 10.16 -34.87
N GLU A 38 -35.37 10.82 -35.67
CA GLU A 38 -35.04 12.04 -36.41
C GLU A 38 -34.81 13.20 -35.45
N ASP A 39 -35.69 13.39 -34.45
CA ASP A 39 -35.52 14.40 -33.42
C ASP A 39 -34.21 14.20 -32.63
N ALA A 40 -33.88 12.95 -32.30
CA ALA A 40 -32.62 12.62 -31.63
C ALA A 40 -31.39 12.95 -32.50
N ALA A 41 -31.48 12.75 -33.82
CA ALA A 41 -30.42 13.11 -34.76
C ALA A 41 -30.25 14.63 -34.84
N ASP A 42 -31.35 15.39 -34.86
CA ASP A 42 -31.32 16.85 -34.89
C ASP A 42 -30.67 17.44 -33.64
N ILE A 43 -31.03 16.94 -32.46
CA ILE A 43 -30.38 17.36 -31.20
C ILE A 43 -28.90 16.97 -31.20
N SER A 44 -28.55 15.77 -31.67
CA SER A 44 -27.17 15.30 -31.79
C SER A 44 -26.33 16.20 -32.72
N ASN A 45 -26.90 16.65 -33.83
CA ASN A 45 -26.25 17.61 -34.73
C ASN A 45 -26.00 18.97 -34.05
N LYS A 46 -26.96 19.49 -33.27
CA LYS A 46 -26.78 20.71 -32.47
C LYS A 46 -25.68 20.56 -31.40
N VAL A 47 -25.52 19.36 -30.83
CA VAL A 47 -24.41 19.04 -29.93
C VAL A 47 -23.08 19.08 -30.69
N LEU A 48 -23.01 18.49 -31.88
CA LEU A 48 -21.82 18.52 -32.73
C LEU A 48 -21.43 19.94 -33.12
N GLU A 49 -22.39 20.79 -33.50
CA GLU A 49 -22.15 22.21 -33.80
C GLU A 49 -21.53 22.95 -32.61
N ALA A 50 -22.07 22.73 -31.40
CA ALA A 50 -21.51 23.33 -30.18
C ALA A 50 -20.09 22.85 -29.87
N LEU A 51 -19.78 21.58 -30.14
CA LEU A 51 -18.43 21.02 -29.98
C LEU A 51 -17.46 21.59 -31.02
N LEU A 52 -17.89 21.73 -32.27
CA LEU A 52 -17.10 22.33 -33.33
C LEU A 52 -16.78 23.79 -33.04
N ALA A 53 -17.77 24.58 -32.60
CA ALA A 53 -17.55 25.97 -32.21
C ALA A 53 -16.48 26.12 -31.11
N ARG A 54 -16.44 25.20 -30.13
CA ARG A 54 -15.37 25.18 -29.11
C ARG A 54 -13.99 24.88 -29.71
N LYS A 55 -13.93 23.96 -30.68
CA LYS A 55 -12.69 23.63 -31.39
C LYS A 55 -12.19 24.77 -32.27
N GLU A 56 -13.07 25.64 -32.75
CA GLU A 56 -12.66 26.81 -33.54
C GLU A 56 -11.92 27.84 -32.66
N LEU A 57 -12.29 27.91 -31.38
CA LEU A 57 -11.65 28.77 -30.39
C LEU A 57 -10.31 28.21 -29.89
N ASP A 58 -10.18 26.87 -29.80
CA ASP A 58 -8.95 26.19 -29.43
C ASP A 58 -8.71 24.95 -30.32
N ALA A 59 -7.71 25.04 -31.19
CA ALA A 59 -7.32 23.96 -32.09
C ALA A 59 -6.92 22.67 -31.36
N ARG A 60 -6.46 22.77 -30.10
CA ARG A 60 -6.08 21.63 -29.26
C ARG A 60 -7.27 21.03 -28.49
N TYR A 61 -8.46 21.61 -28.62
CA TYR A 61 -9.64 21.12 -27.93
C TYR A 61 -10.01 19.68 -28.36
N VAL A 62 -10.17 18.83 -27.34
CA VAL A 62 -10.74 17.49 -27.43
C VAL A 62 -11.83 17.40 -26.36
N PRO A 63 -13.09 17.10 -26.72
CA PRO A 63 -14.16 17.05 -25.75
C PRO A 63 -14.02 15.86 -24.79
N THR A 64 -14.48 16.05 -23.56
CA THR A 64 -14.65 14.94 -22.60
C THR A 64 -16.08 14.39 -22.67
N VAL A 65 -16.28 13.15 -22.22
CA VAL A 65 -17.63 12.55 -22.11
C VAL A 65 -18.56 13.42 -21.27
N GLU A 66 -18.09 14.00 -20.16
CA GLU A 66 -18.91 14.87 -19.32
C GLU A 66 -19.30 16.17 -20.02
N GLN A 67 -18.36 16.81 -20.75
CA GLN A 67 -18.68 17.99 -21.54
C GLN A 67 -19.71 17.71 -22.63
N VAL A 68 -19.64 16.55 -23.28
CA VAL A 68 -20.67 16.14 -24.25
C VAL A 68 -22.01 15.96 -23.58
N GLN A 69 -22.07 15.32 -22.41
CA GLN A 69 -23.32 15.14 -21.65
C GLN A 69 -23.92 16.47 -21.21
N ASP A 70 -23.11 17.42 -20.73
CA ASP A 70 -23.58 18.76 -20.34
C ASP A 70 -24.19 19.51 -21.54
N ILE A 71 -23.59 19.39 -22.73
CA ILE A 71 -24.15 19.99 -23.95
C ILE A 71 -25.44 19.27 -24.38
N VAL A 72 -25.51 17.94 -24.25
CA VAL A 72 -26.75 17.20 -24.56
C VAL A 72 -27.89 17.65 -23.66
N GLU A 73 -27.64 17.82 -22.36
CA GLU A 73 -28.62 18.34 -21.41
C GLU A 73 -29.08 19.75 -21.78
N ASP A 74 -28.14 20.66 -22.08
CA ASP A 74 -28.44 22.02 -22.54
C ASP A 74 -29.31 22.01 -23.81
N LYS A 75 -28.96 21.19 -24.82
CA LYS A 75 -29.72 21.12 -26.08
C LYS A 75 -31.09 20.47 -25.92
N LEU A 76 -31.23 19.50 -25.03
CA LEU A 76 -32.54 18.92 -24.70
C LEU A 76 -33.42 19.92 -23.92
N MET A 77 -32.86 20.63 -22.94
CA MET A 77 -33.58 21.67 -22.19
C MET A 77 -34.00 22.85 -23.06
N GLY A 78 -33.19 23.22 -24.06
CA GLY A 78 -33.50 24.27 -25.04
C GLY A 78 -34.41 23.81 -26.20
N SER A 79 -34.90 22.58 -26.17
CA SER A 79 -35.78 22.01 -27.20
C SER A 79 -37.22 21.86 -26.70
N ALA A 80 -38.14 21.34 -27.52
CA ALA A 80 -39.50 21.02 -27.07
C ALA A 80 -39.58 19.79 -26.13
N PHE A 81 -38.49 19.01 -26.00
CA PHE A 81 -38.45 17.72 -25.30
C PHE A 81 -38.02 17.85 -23.83
N HIS A 82 -38.71 18.68 -23.05
CA HIS A 82 -38.35 18.98 -21.65
C HIS A 82 -38.41 17.74 -20.73
N ASP A 83 -39.35 16.83 -20.98
CA ASP A 83 -39.49 15.56 -20.27
C ASP A 83 -38.35 14.58 -20.60
N ALA A 84 -37.93 14.51 -21.86
CA ALA A 84 -36.75 13.75 -22.27
C ALA A 84 -35.48 14.35 -21.65
N ALA A 85 -35.37 15.68 -21.55
CA ALA A 85 -34.27 16.35 -20.83
C ALA A 85 -34.20 15.91 -19.36
N LYS A 86 -35.34 15.95 -18.66
CA LYS A 86 -35.44 15.48 -17.27
C LYS A 86 -35.07 14.00 -17.13
N ALA A 87 -35.57 13.14 -18.03
CA ALA A 87 -35.25 11.72 -18.02
C ALA A 87 -33.75 11.46 -18.27
N TYR A 88 -33.13 12.21 -19.19
CA TYR A 88 -31.70 12.12 -19.47
C TYR A 88 -30.86 12.51 -18.24
N ILE A 89 -31.17 13.63 -17.59
CA ILE A 89 -30.47 14.12 -16.39
C ILE A 89 -30.57 13.09 -15.26
N LEU A 90 -31.79 12.59 -14.97
CA LEU A 90 -32.00 11.60 -13.91
C LEU A 90 -31.28 10.28 -14.20
N TYR A 91 -31.29 9.82 -15.45
CA TYR A 91 -30.56 8.63 -15.84
C TYR A 91 -29.04 8.83 -15.72
N ARG A 92 -28.50 9.97 -16.15
CA ARG A 92 -27.08 10.30 -16.00
C ARG A 92 -26.67 10.27 -14.52
N ASP A 93 -27.44 10.93 -13.65
CA ASP A 93 -27.22 10.96 -12.21
C ASP A 93 -27.30 9.55 -11.58
N GLU A 94 -28.33 8.76 -11.93
CA GLU A 94 -28.46 7.39 -11.46
C GLU A 94 -27.27 6.53 -11.89
N GLN A 95 -26.83 6.66 -13.14
CA GLN A 95 -25.65 5.96 -13.64
C GLN A 95 -24.36 6.46 -13.00
N ALA A 96 -24.27 7.74 -12.63
CA ALA A 96 -23.13 8.28 -11.89
C ALA A 96 -23.07 7.69 -10.49
N ARG A 97 -24.20 7.62 -9.78
CA ARG A 97 -24.33 6.96 -8.48
C ARG A 97 -23.99 5.46 -8.55
N LYS A 98 -24.47 4.75 -9.58
CA LYS A 98 -24.13 3.32 -9.79
C LYS A 98 -22.65 3.07 -10.07
N ARG A 99 -21.92 4.09 -10.55
CA ARG A 99 -20.47 4.01 -10.80
C ARG A 99 -19.63 4.40 -9.58
N GLN A 100 -20.23 5.02 -8.56
CA GLN A 100 -19.50 5.29 -7.32
C GLN A 100 -19.26 3.95 -6.64
N THR A 101 -17.98 3.60 -6.53
CA THR A 101 -17.56 2.49 -5.71
C THR A 101 -17.63 2.89 -4.24
N ASN A 102 -17.85 1.89 -3.40
CA ASN A 102 -17.73 2.01 -1.96
C ASN A 102 -16.94 0.80 -1.48
N ILE A 103 -15.70 1.03 -1.04
CA ILE A 103 -14.78 -0.03 -0.60
C ILE A 103 -15.32 -0.82 0.60
N PHE A 104 -16.18 -0.22 1.41
CA PHE A 104 -16.81 -0.83 2.58
C PHE A 104 -18.11 -1.58 2.26
N GLU A 105 -18.69 -1.40 1.07
CA GLU A 105 -19.93 -2.07 0.69
C GLU A 105 -19.66 -3.47 0.10
N LYS A 106 -20.44 -4.47 0.52
CA LYS A 106 -20.28 -5.84 0.04
C LYS A 106 -20.61 -5.98 -1.44
N ARG A 107 -19.66 -6.54 -2.20
CA ARG A 107 -19.94 -7.01 -3.56
C ARG A 107 -20.18 -8.51 -3.56
N ILE A 108 -21.35 -8.93 -4.04
CA ILE A 108 -21.73 -10.36 -4.11
C ILE A 108 -21.00 -11.06 -5.27
N ASN A 109 -20.91 -10.41 -6.43
CA ASN A 109 -20.32 -11.00 -7.62
C ASN A 109 -18.79 -11.01 -7.53
N LEU A 110 -18.15 -12.11 -7.91
CA LEU A 110 -16.69 -12.20 -7.92
C LEU A 110 -16.06 -11.21 -8.93
N LYS A 111 -16.63 -11.13 -10.14
CA LYS A 111 -16.15 -10.28 -11.24
C LYS A 111 -17.30 -9.42 -11.81
N PRO A 112 -16.99 -8.29 -12.46
CA PRO A 112 -15.65 -7.66 -12.55
C PRO A 112 -15.16 -7.15 -11.18
N TYR A 113 -13.85 -6.95 -11.05
CA TYR A 113 -13.27 -6.29 -9.87
C TYR A 113 -13.54 -4.78 -9.93
N GLU A 114 -13.80 -4.17 -8.78
CA GLU A 114 -13.93 -2.72 -8.62
C GLU A 114 -12.54 -2.09 -8.44
N TYR A 115 -11.61 -2.82 -7.81
CA TYR A 115 -10.22 -2.40 -7.60
C TYR A 115 -9.25 -3.46 -8.16
N PRO A 116 -9.18 -3.63 -9.49
CA PRO A 116 -8.34 -4.67 -10.10
C PRO A 116 -6.85 -4.52 -9.74
N ASP A 117 -6.36 -3.29 -9.60
CA ASP A 117 -4.96 -3.00 -9.29
C ASP A 117 -4.54 -3.56 -7.91
N LEU A 118 -5.47 -3.59 -6.94
CA LEU A 118 -5.21 -4.19 -5.64
C LEU A 118 -4.92 -5.69 -5.72
N TYR A 119 -5.40 -6.38 -6.77
CA TYR A 119 -5.13 -7.81 -6.93
C TYR A 119 -3.65 -8.09 -7.25
N GLU A 120 -2.91 -7.12 -7.78
CA GLU A 120 -1.49 -7.29 -8.10
C GLU A 120 -0.62 -7.55 -6.86
N TYR A 121 -1.07 -7.11 -5.68
CA TYR A 121 -0.42 -7.43 -4.40
C TYR A 121 -0.40 -8.92 -4.08
N VAL A 122 -1.39 -9.69 -4.56
CA VAL A 122 -1.38 -11.16 -4.47
C VAL A 122 -0.22 -11.73 -5.28
N ASN A 123 0.00 -11.22 -6.49
CA ASN A 123 1.09 -11.67 -7.35
C ASN A 123 2.46 -11.25 -6.78
N ALA A 124 2.55 -10.04 -6.21
CA ALA A 124 3.76 -9.54 -5.57
C ALA A 124 4.21 -10.46 -4.42
N ILE A 125 3.30 -10.82 -3.50
CA ILE A 125 3.64 -11.75 -2.40
C ILE A 125 3.97 -13.16 -2.89
N ARG A 126 3.25 -13.66 -3.90
CA ARG A 126 3.60 -14.97 -4.51
C ARG A 126 5.00 -14.96 -5.12
N HIS A 127 5.45 -13.82 -5.63
CA HIS A 127 6.77 -13.66 -6.20
C HIS A 127 7.86 -13.54 -5.13
N SER A 128 7.56 -12.88 -4.00
CA SER A 128 8.48 -12.76 -2.86
C SER A 128 8.49 -13.99 -1.94
N TYR A 129 7.58 -14.95 -2.14
CA TYR A 129 7.39 -16.11 -1.26
C TYR A 129 8.70 -16.79 -0.85
N TRP A 130 8.87 -17.00 0.45
CA TRP A 130 10.06 -17.61 1.04
C TRP A 130 9.72 -18.33 2.35
N ILE A 131 10.50 -19.34 2.71
CA ILE A 131 10.43 -19.98 4.03
C ILE A 131 11.82 -20.01 4.67
N HIS A 132 11.91 -19.82 5.98
CA HIS A 132 13.19 -19.70 6.67
C HIS A 132 14.10 -20.94 6.51
N SER A 133 13.52 -22.11 6.25
CA SER A 133 14.24 -23.37 6.01
C SER A 133 15.01 -23.41 4.67
N GLU A 134 14.80 -22.44 3.78
CA GLU A 134 15.57 -22.27 2.54
C GLU A 134 16.93 -21.60 2.79
N PHE A 135 17.11 -20.96 3.96
CA PHE A 135 18.34 -20.27 4.32
C PHE A 135 19.22 -21.12 5.26
N ASN A 136 20.53 -20.85 5.24
CA ASN A 136 21.50 -21.52 6.11
C ASN A 136 22.07 -20.52 7.13
N PHE A 137 21.88 -20.82 8.41
CA PHE A 137 22.31 -19.97 9.53
C PHE A 137 23.57 -20.48 10.25
N THR A 138 24.26 -21.49 9.71
CA THR A 138 25.40 -22.12 10.41
C THR A 138 26.55 -21.14 10.64
N SER A 139 26.87 -20.32 9.62
CA SER A 139 27.85 -19.23 9.75
C SER A 139 27.41 -18.20 10.77
N ASP A 140 26.14 -17.85 10.76
CA ASP A 140 25.53 -16.78 11.55
C ASP A 140 25.56 -17.11 13.04
N ILE A 141 25.33 -18.39 13.39
CA ILE A 141 25.49 -18.89 14.76
C ILE A 141 26.94 -18.73 15.23
N GLN A 142 27.91 -19.04 14.37
CA GLN A 142 29.33 -18.92 14.71
C GLN A 142 29.76 -17.45 14.85
N ASP A 143 29.33 -16.61 13.91
CA ASP A 143 29.49 -15.16 13.91
C ASP A 143 28.96 -14.57 15.22
N PHE A 144 27.71 -14.90 15.59
CA PHE A 144 27.08 -14.38 16.81
C PHE A 144 27.71 -14.90 18.10
N LYS A 145 28.16 -16.17 18.13
CA LYS A 145 28.76 -16.75 19.33
C LYS A 145 30.19 -16.27 19.57
N THR A 146 30.98 -16.06 18.52
CA THR A 146 32.44 -15.86 18.64
C THR A 146 33.04 -14.76 17.77
N GLY A 147 32.38 -14.37 16.67
CA GLY A 147 32.93 -13.43 15.70
C GLY A 147 32.64 -11.96 16.03
N LEU A 148 31.49 -11.67 16.63
CA LEU A 148 31.08 -10.31 16.99
C LEU A 148 31.77 -9.82 18.27
N SER A 149 32.09 -8.53 18.31
CA SER A 149 32.49 -7.86 19.56
C SER A 149 31.35 -7.84 20.58
N SER A 150 31.63 -7.50 21.84
CA SER A 150 30.57 -7.37 22.86
C SER A 150 29.52 -6.31 22.48
N VAL A 151 29.96 -5.18 21.92
CA VAL A 151 29.11 -4.08 21.44
C VAL A 151 28.22 -4.56 20.29
N GLU A 152 28.85 -5.17 19.27
CA GLU A 152 28.16 -5.68 18.08
C GLU A 152 27.15 -6.78 18.42
N LYS A 153 27.54 -7.70 19.31
CA LYS A 153 26.66 -8.77 19.78
C LYS A 153 25.47 -8.22 20.53
N SER A 154 25.65 -7.18 21.36
CA SER A 154 24.54 -6.51 22.05
C SER A 154 23.59 -5.86 21.05
N ALA A 155 24.12 -5.12 20.07
CA ALA A 155 23.32 -4.48 19.03
C ALA A 155 22.50 -5.51 18.22
N ILE A 156 23.12 -6.58 17.72
CA ILE A 156 22.42 -7.64 16.97
C ILE A 156 21.37 -8.33 17.83
N LYS A 157 21.70 -8.65 19.07
CA LYS A 157 20.77 -9.27 20.01
C LYS A 157 19.54 -8.39 20.25
N ASN A 158 19.74 -7.13 20.59
CA ASN A 158 18.64 -6.19 20.85
C ASN A 158 17.82 -5.93 19.57
N THR A 159 18.47 -5.86 18.42
CA THR A 159 17.82 -5.75 17.10
C THR A 159 16.92 -6.94 16.82
N MET A 160 17.42 -8.18 17.01
CA MET A 160 16.61 -9.40 16.85
C MET A 160 15.42 -9.42 17.80
N LEU A 161 15.61 -9.04 19.07
CA LEU A 161 14.53 -8.97 20.05
C LEU A 161 13.47 -7.92 19.66
N ALA A 162 13.87 -6.77 19.13
CA ALA A 162 12.96 -5.73 18.64
C ALA A 162 12.12 -6.20 17.44
N ILE A 163 12.72 -6.90 16.46
CA ILE A 163 11.98 -7.46 15.33
C ILE A 163 10.99 -8.51 15.83
N SER A 164 11.47 -9.47 16.62
CA SER A 164 10.64 -10.55 17.14
C SER A 164 9.47 -10.05 18.00
N GLN A 165 9.57 -8.88 18.64
CA GLN A 165 8.46 -8.33 19.42
C GLN A 165 7.23 -8.01 18.57
N ILE A 166 7.45 -7.61 17.31
CA ILE A 166 6.38 -7.34 16.34
C ILE A 166 6.03 -8.63 15.60
N GLU A 167 7.03 -9.37 15.11
CA GLU A 167 6.83 -10.52 14.23
C GLU A 167 6.30 -11.78 14.91
N VAL A 168 6.65 -11.99 16.18
CA VAL A 168 6.17 -13.15 16.93
C VAL A 168 4.77 -12.88 17.52
N ALA A 169 4.27 -11.65 17.43
CA ALA A 169 2.90 -11.32 17.80
C ALA A 169 1.91 -11.81 16.73
N VAL A 170 0.68 -12.13 17.15
CA VAL A 170 -0.36 -12.62 16.24
C VAL A 170 -0.91 -11.43 15.42
N LYS A 171 -0.43 -11.28 14.18
CA LYS A 171 -0.88 -10.24 13.24
C LYS A 171 -2.15 -10.70 12.47
N THR A 172 -3.33 -10.62 13.08
CA THR A 172 -4.59 -10.97 12.38
C THR A 172 -5.16 -9.85 11.52
N PHE A 173 -4.57 -8.65 11.56
CA PHE A 173 -5.11 -7.45 10.94
C PHE A 173 -5.45 -7.65 9.45
N TRP A 174 -4.49 -8.16 8.66
CA TRP A 174 -4.70 -8.43 7.24
C TRP A 174 -5.70 -9.55 6.97
N GLY A 175 -5.70 -10.61 7.80
CA GLY A 175 -6.66 -11.71 7.68
C GLY A 175 -8.10 -11.27 7.93
N ASP A 176 -8.30 -10.26 8.78
CA ASP A 176 -9.62 -9.74 9.15
C ASP A 176 -10.12 -8.61 8.23
N ILE A 177 -9.30 -8.09 7.30
CA ILE A 177 -9.64 -6.91 6.48
C ILE A 177 -10.94 -7.08 5.67
N TYR A 178 -11.23 -8.30 5.20
CA TYR A 178 -12.43 -8.60 4.42
C TYR A 178 -13.73 -8.40 5.22
N GLN A 179 -13.66 -8.47 6.56
CA GLN A 179 -14.83 -8.23 7.42
C GLN A 179 -15.34 -6.79 7.30
N LYS A 180 -14.43 -5.83 7.05
CA LYS A 180 -14.74 -4.40 6.94
C LYS A 180 -14.71 -3.90 5.49
N MET A 181 -13.92 -4.54 4.63
CA MET A 181 -13.89 -4.28 3.19
C MET A 181 -14.27 -5.55 2.41
N PRO A 182 -15.57 -5.88 2.34
CA PRO A 182 -16.08 -7.12 1.75
C PRO A 182 -16.05 -7.13 0.21
N LYS A 183 -14.84 -7.00 -0.35
CA LYS A 183 -14.52 -7.08 -1.78
C LYS A 183 -13.66 -8.32 -2.04
N PRO A 184 -14.03 -9.20 -2.99
CA PRO A 184 -13.27 -10.42 -3.27
C PRO A 184 -11.77 -10.24 -3.56
N GLU A 185 -11.39 -9.18 -4.26
CA GLU A 185 -10.00 -8.82 -4.55
C GLU A 185 -9.23 -8.44 -3.28
N ILE A 186 -9.83 -7.66 -2.37
CA ILE A 186 -9.23 -7.29 -1.08
C ILE A 186 -9.14 -8.51 -0.16
N GLY A 187 -10.17 -9.36 -0.13
CA GLY A 187 -10.13 -10.61 0.63
C GLY A 187 -9.03 -11.57 0.16
N SER A 188 -8.72 -11.57 -1.14
CA SER A 188 -7.60 -12.35 -1.70
C SER A 188 -6.25 -11.83 -1.22
N VAL A 189 -6.07 -10.49 -1.18
CA VAL A 189 -4.86 -9.87 -0.63
C VAL A 189 -4.73 -10.17 0.86
N GLY A 190 -5.79 -9.91 1.64
CA GLY A 190 -5.80 -10.14 3.08
C GLY A 190 -5.45 -11.58 3.48
N ALA A 191 -5.98 -12.57 2.77
CA ALA A 191 -5.63 -13.98 3.00
C ALA A 191 -4.18 -14.31 2.60
N THR A 192 -3.66 -13.67 1.55
CA THR A 192 -2.28 -13.87 1.10
C THR A 192 -1.28 -13.24 2.08
N PHE A 193 -1.58 -12.03 2.57
CA PHE A 193 -0.77 -11.37 3.59
C PHE A 193 -0.85 -12.11 4.93
N ALA A 194 -2.03 -12.59 5.33
CA ALA A 194 -2.14 -13.38 6.55
C ALA A 194 -1.25 -14.64 6.53
N GLU A 195 -1.00 -15.23 5.36
CA GLU A 195 -0.05 -16.35 5.23
C GLU A 195 1.42 -15.90 5.26
N SER A 196 1.77 -14.76 4.65
CA SER A 196 3.14 -14.23 4.75
C SER A 196 3.55 -13.99 6.20
N GLU A 197 2.62 -13.47 7.01
CA GLU A 197 2.82 -13.26 8.44
C GLU A 197 3.12 -14.54 9.23
N VAL A 198 2.54 -15.68 8.83
CA VAL A 198 2.88 -16.98 9.43
C VAL A 198 4.34 -17.33 9.12
N ARG A 199 4.79 -17.09 7.89
CA ARG A 199 6.18 -17.36 7.48
C ARG A 199 7.17 -16.47 8.20
N HIS A 200 6.82 -15.19 8.42
CA HIS A 200 7.65 -14.26 9.20
C HIS A 200 7.74 -14.70 10.66
N HIS A 201 6.60 -15.00 11.28
CA HIS A 201 6.52 -15.53 12.64
C HIS A 201 7.44 -16.76 12.83
N ASP A 202 7.31 -17.75 11.95
CA ASP A 202 8.11 -18.98 12.00
C ASP A 202 9.60 -18.69 11.86
N ALA A 203 9.98 -17.77 10.95
CA ALA A 203 11.36 -17.38 10.74
C ALA A 203 11.99 -16.74 11.99
N TYR A 204 11.35 -15.72 12.55
CA TYR A 204 11.91 -15.00 13.71
C TYR A 204 11.85 -15.82 14.98
N SER A 205 10.84 -16.69 15.13
CA SER A 205 10.79 -17.70 16.19
C SER A 205 11.98 -18.67 16.09
N HIS A 206 12.28 -19.17 14.88
CA HIS A 206 13.44 -20.02 14.65
C HIS A 206 14.77 -19.31 14.94
N LEU A 207 14.91 -18.04 14.54
CA LEU A 207 16.11 -17.25 14.81
C LEU A 207 16.34 -17.04 16.31
N LEU A 208 15.28 -16.78 17.10
CA LEU A 208 15.38 -16.71 18.56
C LEU A 208 15.89 -18.02 19.17
N GLU A 209 15.41 -19.16 18.66
CA GLU A 209 15.81 -20.49 19.13
C GLU A 209 17.31 -20.75 18.87
N ILE A 210 17.76 -20.61 17.61
CA ILE A 210 19.14 -20.97 17.24
C ILE A 210 20.20 -20.01 17.81
N LEU A 211 19.82 -18.77 18.08
CA LEU A 211 20.68 -17.78 18.74
C LEU A 211 20.62 -17.87 20.27
N GLY A 212 19.68 -18.65 20.84
CA GLY A 212 19.53 -18.84 22.28
C GLY A 212 18.91 -17.66 23.02
N LEU A 213 18.03 -16.89 22.35
CA LEU A 213 17.48 -15.62 22.84
C LEU A 213 16.09 -15.74 23.50
N ASN A 214 15.53 -16.96 23.58
CA ASN A 214 14.18 -17.21 24.12
C ASN A 214 13.96 -16.66 25.55
N SER A 215 14.95 -16.78 26.43
CA SER A 215 14.84 -16.30 27.82
C SER A 215 14.78 -14.77 27.87
N GLU A 216 15.62 -14.10 27.07
CA GLU A 216 15.65 -12.65 26.95
C GLU A 216 14.34 -12.14 26.36
N PHE A 217 13.83 -12.81 25.32
CA PHE A 217 12.55 -12.47 24.69
C PHE A 217 11.37 -12.55 25.67
N LYS A 218 11.31 -13.60 26.50
CA LYS A 218 10.27 -13.70 27.57
C LYS A 218 10.32 -12.54 28.57
N SER A 219 11.50 -11.98 28.81
CA SER A 219 11.69 -10.85 29.72
C SER A 219 11.53 -9.48 29.04
N LEU A 220 11.41 -9.44 27.70
CA LEU A 220 11.48 -8.22 26.90
C LEU A 220 10.42 -7.18 27.31
N LYS A 221 9.20 -7.63 27.61
CA LYS A 221 8.09 -6.79 28.10
C LYS A 221 8.36 -6.05 29.42
N LYS A 222 9.44 -6.40 30.15
CA LYS A 222 9.83 -5.70 31.37
C LYS A 222 10.66 -4.44 31.08
N LYS A 223 11.16 -4.27 29.85
CA LYS A 223 11.95 -3.10 29.46
C LYS A 223 11.00 -1.91 29.19
N PRO A 224 11.20 -0.75 29.86
CA PRO A 224 10.34 0.42 29.67
C PRO A 224 10.24 0.90 28.22
N VAL A 225 11.36 0.87 27.48
CA VAL A 225 11.40 1.26 26.07
C VAL A 225 10.51 0.38 25.18
N ILE A 226 10.49 -0.92 25.43
CA ILE A 226 9.63 -1.87 24.73
C ILE A 226 8.16 -1.58 25.06
N MET A 227 7.84 -1.27 26.31
CA MET A 227 6.47 -0.95 26.68
C MET A 227 5.98 0.38 26.09
N ARG A 228 6.86 1.38 25.91
CA ARG A 228 6.53 2.60 25.15
C ARG A 228 6.23 2.29 23.70
N ARG A 229 7.04 1.44 23.06
CA ARG A 229 6.80 0.95 21.69
C ARG A 229 5.45 0.24 21.58
N VAL A 230 5.19 -0.72 22.46
CA VAL A 230 3.91 -1.44 22.53
C VAL A 230 2.72 -0.48 22.66
N HIS A 231 2.85 0.57 23.47
CA HIS A 231 1.76 1.53 23.67
C HIS A 231 1.33 2.25 22.39
N TYR A 232 2.28 2.73 21.57
CA TYR A 232 1.90 3.38 20.30
C TYR A 232 1.41 2.36 19.26
N LEU A 233 1.97 1.14 19.24
CA LEU A 233 1.48 0.06 18.36
C LEU A 233 0.03 -0.33 18.69
N GLU A 234 -0.29 -0.49 19.98
CA GLU A 234 -1.67 -0.72 20.44
C GLU A 234 -2.59 0.47 20.13
N THR A 235 -2.07 1.70 20.20
CA THR A 235 -2.83 2.90 19.85
C THR A 235 -3.19 2.94 18.37
N ALA A 236 -2.25 2.58 17.48
CA ALA A 236 -2.51 2.44 16.04
C ALA A 236 -3.57 1.35 15.74
N LEU A 237 -3.54 0.26 16.51
CA LEU A 237 -4.47 -0.87 16.35
C LEU A 237 -5.77 -0.74 17.15
N LYS A 238 -5.95 0.31 17.95
CA LYS A 238 -7.08 0.48 18.88
C LYS A 238 -8.44 0.34 18.20
N ASN A 239 -8.56 0.88 16.98
CA ASN A 239 -9.81 0.91 16.23
C ASN A 239 -9.88 -0.15 15.12
N SER A 240 -8.94 -1.12 15.10
CA SER A 240 -8.89 -2.20 14.10
C SER A 240 -10.14 -3.09 14.07
N LYS A 241 -10.97 -3.04 15.12
CA LYS A 241 -12.26 -3.75 15.22
C LYS A 241 -13.46 -2.81 15.33
N SER A 242 -13.28 -1.50 15.11
CA SER A 242 -14.38 -0.53 15.23
C SER A 242 -15.47 -0.80 14.20
N GLU A 243 -16.73 -0.63 14.59
CA GLU A 243 -17.87 -0.58 13.66
C GLU A 243 -17.98 0.76 12.95
N ASN A 244 -17.32 1.80 13.46
CA ASN A 244 -17.21 3.08 12.78
C ASN A 244 -16.13 2.97 11.68
N ILE A 245 -16.55 3.00 10.42
CA ILE A 245 -15.67 2.88 9.25
C ILE A 245 -14.61 3.97 9.17
N GLN A 246 -14.88 5.18 9.69
CA GLN A 246 -13.91 6.26 9.73
C GLN A 246 -12.79 5.96 10.75
N GLU A 247 -13.14 5.43 11.91
CA GLU A 247 -12.17 4.99 12.92
C GLU A 247 -11.36 3.79 12.43
N TYR A 248 -12.00 2.86 11.72
CA TYR A 248 -11.31 1.72 11.11
C TYR A 248 -10.32 2.15 10.02
N ALA A 249 -10.71 3.12 9.17
CA ALA A 249 -9.82 3.72 8.17
C ALA A 249 -8.58 4.35 8.82
N GLU A 250 -8.74 5.00 9.98
CA GLU A 250 -7.60 5.52 10.75
C GLU A 250 -6.66 4.39 11.22
N SER A 251 -7.20 3.26 11.71
CA SER A 251 -6.35 2.13 12.09
C SER A 251 -5.59 1.53 10.91
N ILE A 252 -6.18 1.43 9.72
CA ILE A 252 -5.46 1.00 8.50
C ILE A 252 -4.33 1.95 8.18
N LEU A 253 -4.58 3.25 8.26
CA LEU A 253 -3.58 4.27 7.97
C LEU A 253 -2.40 4.12 8.92
N LEU A 254 -2.65 4.14 10.23
CA LEU A 254 -1.58 4.09 11.23
C LEU A 254 -0.81 2.76 11.17
N PHE A 255 -1.52 1.65 10.97
CA PHE A 255 -0.90 0.34 10.82
C PHE A 255 0.00 0.29 9.58
N SER A 256 -0.51 0.70 8.42
CA SER A 256 0.22 0.59 7.16
C SER A 256 1.41 1.57 7.08
N LEU A 257 1.21 2.82 7.49
CA LEU A 257 2.23 3.85 7.33
C LEU A 257 3.33 3.78 8.37
N PHE A 258 3.01 3.39 9.61
CA PHE A 258 3.96 3.44 10.72
C PHE A 258 4.42 2.06 11.15
N ILE A 259 3.53 1.06 11.21
CA ILE A 259 3.90 -0.30 11.65
C ILE A 259 4.61 -1.04 10.51
N GLU A 260 3.92 -1.24 9.40
CA GLU A 260 4.44 -1.98 8.24
C GLU A 260 5.62 -1.24 7.60
N HIS A 261 5.49 0.06 7.30
CA HIS A 261 6.52 0.81 6.54
C HIS A 261 7.70 1.35 7.35
N VAL A 262 7.62 1.42 8.68
CA VAL A 262 8.64 2.10 9.49
C VAL A 262 9.14 1.29 10.68
N SER A 263 8.25 0.75 11.52
CA SER A 263 8.64 0.20 12.82
C SER A 263 9.79 -0.81 12.73
N LEU A 264 9.80 -1.68 11.72
CA LEU A 264 10.81 -2.73 11.57
C LEU A 264 12.06 -2.32 10.77
N PHE A 265 11.97 -1.25 9.99
CA PHE A 265 12.94 -0.95 8.93
C PHE A 265 14.29 -0.51 9.47
N SER A 266 14.34 0.11 10.64
CA SER A 266 15.61 0.45 11.29
C SER A 266 16.36 -0.79 11.76
N GLN A 267 15.65 -1.80 12.25
CA GLN A 267 16.25 -3.08 12.63
C GLN A 267 16.71 -3.87 11.40
N PHE A 268 15.95 -3.81 10.30
CA PHE A 268 16.36 -4.39 9.02
C PHE A 268 17.66 -3.77 8.51
N LEU A 269 17.73 -2.44 8.50
CA LEU A 269 18.93 -1.69 8.13
C LEU A 269 20.14 -2.11 8.95
N ILE A 270 20.00 -2.23 10.27
CA ILE A 270 21.10 -2.64 11.16
C ILE A 270 21.64 -4.01 10.76
N ILE A 271 20.78 -5.03 10.62
CA ILE A 271 21.22 -6.39 10.27
C ILE A 271 21.87 -6.42 8.88
N MET A 272 21.28 -5.76 7.89
CA MET A 272 21.83 -5.72 6.53
C MET A 272 23.17 -4.98 6.48
N ALA A 273 23.37 -3.95 7.31
CA ALA A 273 24.63 -3.21 7.40
C ALA A 273 25.78 -4.10 7.90
N PHE A 274 25.52 -5.02 8.85
CA PHE A 274 26.54 -6.00 9.27
C PHE A 274 27.01 -6.87 8.12
N ASN A 275 26.09 -7.34 7.27
CA ASN A 275 26.46 -8.13 6.10
C ASN A 275 27.23 -7.28 5.08
N LYS A 276 26.74 -6.07 4.78
CA LYS A 276 27.38 -5.14 3.84
C LYS A 276 28.81 -4.77 4.24
N HIS A 277 29.02 -4.40 5.50
CA HIS A 277 30.30 -3.84 5.95
C HIS A 277 31.25 -4.87 6.54
N LYS A 278 30.74 -5.96 7.12
CA LYS A 278 31.56 -7.00 7.77
C LYS A 278 31.47 -8.38 7.12
N ASN A 279 30.59 -8.59 6.14
CA ASN A 279 30.38 -9.88 5.47
C ASN A 279 30.01 -11.02 6.45
N MET A 280 29.30 -10.66 7.53
CA MET A 280 28.82 -11.54 8.61
C MET A 280 27.29 -11.60 8.60
N LEU A 281 26.71 -12.60 9.27
CA LEU A 281 25.25 -12.76 9.42
C LEU A 281 24.51 -12.88 8.08
N LYS A 282 25.09 -13.62 7.14
CA LYS A 282 24.57 -13.76 5.76
C LYS A 282 23.19 -14.40 5.70
N GLY A 283 22.98 -15.49 6.43
CA GLY A 283 21.70 -16.20 6.46
C GLY A 283 20.61 -15.31 7.07
N ILE A 284 20.91 -14.65 8.18
CA ILE A 284 19.98 -13.72 8.85
C ILE A 284 19.70 -12.50 7.95
N SER A 285 20.73 -11.95 7.29
CA SER A 285 20.58 -10.84 6.34
C SER A 285 19.66 -11.20 5.17
N ASN A 286 19.73 -12.43 4.65
CA ASN A 286 18.83 -12.87 3.58
C ASN A 286 17.37 -12.99 4.06
N VAL A 287 17.15 -13.46 5.29
CA VAL A 287 15.80 -13.49 5.90
C VAL A 287 15.27 -12.08 6.07
N VAL A 288 16.08 -11.17 6.61
CA VAL A 288 15.70 -9.77 6.79
C VAL A 288 15.40 -9.08 5.46
N GLU A 289 16.21 -9.31 4.43
CA GLU A 289 15.95 -8.78 3.08
C GLU A 289 14.61 -9.31 2.56
N ALA A 290 14.33 -10.60 2.68
CA ALA A 290 13.08 -11.20 2.25
C ALA A 290 11.86 -10.66 3.03
N THR A 291 11.96 -10.51 4.35
CA THR A 291 10.93 -9.86 5.17
C THR A 291 10.71 -8.42 4.73
N SER A 292 11.78 -7.63 4.57
CA SER A 292 11.68 -6.21 4.23
C SER A 292 10.97 -5.95 2.88
N LYS A 293 11.12 -6.87 1.92
CA LYS A 293 10.40 -6.85 0.64
C LYS A 293 8.90 -7.08 0.83
N GLU A 294 8.51 -8.02 1.70
CA GLU A 294 7.09 -8.29 1.99
C GLU A 294 6.45 -7.16 2.80
N GLU A 295 7.12 -6.61 3.82
CA GLU A 295 6.62 -5.46 4.59
C GLU A 295 6.46 -4.20 3.73
N GLN A 296 7.34 -4.00 2.74
CA GLN A 296 7.17 -2.92 1.76
C GLN A 296 5.89 -3.11 0.94
N ILE A 297 5.62 -4.34 0.47
CA ILE A 297 4.40 -4.70 -0.27
C ILE A 297 3.16 -4.50 0.60
N HIS A 298 3.22 -4.88 1.89
CA HIS A 298 2.11 -4.72 2.81
C HIS A 298 1.70 -3.26 3.02
N GLY A 299 2.67 -2.39 3.32
CA GLY A 299 2.33 -0.98 3.49
C GLY A 299 2.03 -0.25 2.17
N ASP A 300 2.59 -0.68 1.04
CA ASP A 300 2.20 -0.16 -0.30
C ASP A 300 0.70 -0.43 -0.55
N PHE A 301 0.22 -1.64 -0.24
CA PHE A 301 -1.22 -1.97 -0.32
C PHE A 301 -2.06 -1.10 0.62
N GLY A 302 -1.60 -0.91 1.84
CA GLY A 302 -2.26 -0.04 2.81
C GLY A 302 -2.38 1.42 2.34
N ILE A 303 -1.33 1.96 1.72
CA ILE A 303 -1.32 3.30 1.11
C ILE A 303 -2.36 3.39 0.00
N ASP A 304 -2.41 2.41 -0.91
CA ASP A 304 -3.40 2.39 -2.00
C ASP A 304 -4.83 2.31 -1.48
N VAL A 305 -5.08 1.47 -0.46
CA VAL A 305 -6.37 1.37 0.22
C VAL A 305 -6.77 2.70 0.85
N ILE A 306 -5.85 3.39 1.54
CA ILE A 306 -6.12 4.72 2.11
C ILE A 306 -6.41 5.74 1.02
N ASN A 307 -5.66 5.74 -0.08
CA ASN A 307 -5.91 6.65 -1.20
C ASN A 307 -7.29 6.41 -1.86
N ILE A 308 -7.75 5.16 -1.93
CA ILE A 308 -9.13 4.82 -2.35
C ILE A 308 -10.13 5.39 -1.35
N ILE A 309 -9.95 5.14 -0.04
CA ILE A 309 -10.86 5.64 1.01
C ILE A 309 -10.93 7.18 0.97
N LYS A 310 -9.80 7.87 0.79
CA LYS A 310 -9.71 9.33 0.63
C LYS A 310 -10.49 9.82 -0.57
N LYS A 311 -10.38 9.13 -1.71
CA LYS A 311 -11.10 9.47 -2.93
C LYS A 311 -12.61 9.31 -2.77
N GLU A 312 -13.06 8.27 -2.07
CA GLU A 312 -14.47 8.00 -1.82
C GLU A 312 -15.05 8.87 -0.70
N ASN A 313 -14.24 9.25 0.29
CA ASN A 313 -14.67 9.96 1.49
C ASN A 313 -13.78 11.19 1.79
N PRO A 314 -13.68 12.18 0.87
CA PRO A 314 -12.74 13.29 1.01
C PRO A 314 -13.00 14.16 2.25
N LYS A 315 -14.24 14.17 2.76
CA LYS A 315 -14.63 14.93 3.97
C LYS A 315 -13.98 14.42 5.26
N TRP A 316 -13.49 13.17 5.29
CA TRP A 316 -12.84 12.61 6.49
C TRP A 316 -11.40 13.11 6.67
N PHE A 317 -10.76 13.54 5.58
CA PHE A 317 -9.33 13.85 5.54
C PHE A 317 -9.11 15.37 5.44
N GLY A 318 -9.59 16.07 6.48
CA GLY A 318 -9.42 17.51 6.62
C GLY A 318 -8.08 17.90 7.28
N GLU A 319 -7.89 19.20 7.48
CA GLU A 319 -6.70 19.78 8.12
C GLU A 319 -6.47 19.25 9.55
N GLU A 320 -7.53 19.21 10.37
CA GLU A 320 -7.48 18.65 11.73
C GLU A 320 -7.04 17.18 11.73
N TYR A 321 -7.48 16.40 10.75
CA TYR A 321 -7.06 15.01 10.60
C TYR A 321 -5.57 14.92 10.25
N ASN A 322 -5.09 15.77 9.34
CA ASN A 322 -3.68 15.81 8.97
C ASN A 322 -2.79 16.18 10.16
N GLU A 323 -3.16 17.18 10.96
CA GLU A 323 -2.43 17.58 12.18
C GLU A 323 -2.37 16.44 13.21
N LYS A 324 -3.46 15.70 13.37
CA LYS A 324 -3.51 14.50 14.21
C LYS A 324 -2.51 13.44 13.74
N ILE A 325 -2.51 13.10 12.46
CA ILE A 325 -1.59 12.09 11.91
C ILE A 325 -0.12 12.55 12.04
N GLN A 326 0.16 13.84 11.80
CA GLN A 326 1.51 14.39 12.01
C GLN A 326 1.96 14.33 13.47
N THR A 327 1.03 14.49 14.43
CA THR A 327 1.33 14.35 15.86
C THR A 327 1.68 12.90 16.21
N ILE A 328 0.86 11.95 15.78
CA ILE A 328 1.11 10.51 15.99
C ILE A 328 2.44 10.09 15.32
N CYS A 329 2.76 10.65 14.16
CA CYS A 329 4.03 10.42 13.47
C CYS A 329 5.23 10.85 14.31
N LYS A 330 5.15 12.00 15.00
CA LYS A 330 6.22 12.46 15.92
C LYS A 330 6.39 11.52 17.11
N GLU A 331 5.27 11.11 17.72
CA GLU A 331 5.28 10.16 18.85
C GLU A 331 5.86 8.80 18.45
N ALA A 332 5.51 8.30 17.26
CA ALA A 332 6.07 7.07 16.71
C ALA A 332 7.58 7.19 16.45
N PHE A 333 8.03 8.32 15.89
CA PHE A 333 9.45 8.59 15.70
C PHE A 333 10.23 8.64 17.01
N GLU A 334 9.70 9.29 18.05
CA GLU A 334 10.32 9.32 19.37
C GLU A 334 10.44 7.91 19.96
N ALA A 335 9.38 7.10 19.86
CA ALA A 335 9.40 5.72 20.35
C ALA A 335 10.40 4.83 19.59
N GLU A 336 10.51 4.95 18.27
CA GLU A 336 11.51 4.21 17.50
C GLU A 336 12.93 4.72 17.75
N SER A 337 13.12 6.03 17.96
CA SER A 337 14.43 6.60 18.34
C SER A 337 14.90 6.07 19.69
N ASP A 338 14.00 5.96 20.67
CA ASP A 338 14.32 5.33 21.96
C ASP A 338 14.72 3.85 21.80
N ILE A 339 14.09 3.14 20.85
CA ILE A 339 14.45 1.75 20.53
C ILE A 339 15.86 1.68 19.95
N ILE A 340 16.25 2.63 19.09
CA ILE A 340 17.61 2.74 18.57
C ILE A 340 18.61 2.97 19.72
N ASP A 341 18.31 3.87 20.64
CA ASP A 341 19.16 4.11 21.81
C ASP A 341 19.32 2.84 22.67
N TRP A 342 18.25 2.07 22.85
CA TRP A 342 18.32 0.79 23.56
C TRP A 342 19.10 -0.29 22.78
N ILE A 343 18.97 -0.35 21.47
CA ILE A 343 19.72 -1.30 20.64
C ILE A 343 21.23 -1.07 20.84
N PHE A 344 21.66 0.19 20.88
CA PHE A 344 23.07 0.57 21.05
C PHE A 344 23.45 0.89 22.50
N GLU A 345 22.78 0.29 23.49
CA GLU A 345 23.01 0.58 24.93
C GLU A 345 24.46 0.27 25.39
N GLU A 346 25.17 -0.63 24.70
CA GLU A 346 26.56 -0.99 24.97
C GLU A 346 27.58 -0.24 24.08
N GLY A 347 27.12 0.61 23.16
CA GLY A 347 27.95 1.37 22.23
C GLY A 347 27.41 1.37 20.79
N GLU A 348 27.80 2.40 20.04
CA GLU A 348 27.44 2.56 18.62
C GLU A 348 28.34 1.73 17.70
N LEU A 349 27.90 1.55 16.45
CA LEU A 349 28.66 0.92 15.39
C LEU A 349 29.34 1.99 14.54
N ASP A 350 30.67 1.91 14.39
CA ASP A 350 31.43 2.89 13.60
C ASP A 350 30.93 3.02 12.15
N PHE A 351 30.43 1.93 11.57
CA PHE A 351 29.92 1.87 10.20
C PHE A 351 28.43 2.20 10.06
N LEU A 352 27.69 2.37 11.17
CA LEU A 352 26.29 2.75 11.16
C LEU A 352 25.93 3.53 12.45
N PRO A 353 26.34 4.80 12.55
CA PRO A 353 26.04 5.64 13.71
C PRO A 353 24.53 5.87 13.89
N LYS A 354 24.08 6.13 15.12
CA LYS A 354 22.65 6.35 15.42
C LYS A 354 22.05 7.52 14.65
N ASP A 355 22.82 8.57 14.43
CA ASP A 355 22.36 9.75 13.67
C ASP A 355 21.99 9.38 12.24
N VAL A 356 22.73 8.48 11.59
CA VAL A 356 22.42 7.98 10.24
C VAL A 356 21.09 7.21 10.25
N ILE A 357 20.90 6.33 11.25
CA ILE A 357 19.66 5.55 11.40
C ILE A 357 18.46 6.46 11.67
N ASN A 358 18.64 7.51 12.48
CA ASN A 358 17.56 8.46 12.78
C ASN A 358 17.15 9.26 11.53
N GLU A 359 18.10 9.68 10.68
CA GLU A 359 17.77 10.35 9.41
C GLU A 359 17.06 9.40 8.43
N PHE A 360 17.46 8.13 8.39
CA PHE A 360 16.75 7.09 7.64
C PHE A 360 15.28 6.95 8.11
N ILE A 361 15.04 6.83 9.41
CA ILE A 361 13.68 6.69 9.97
C ILE A 361 12.84 7.95 9.68
N LYS A 362 13.40 9.16 9.87
CA LYS A 362 12.73 10.43 9.53
C LYS A 362 12.30 10.46 8.06
N ASN A 363 13.19 10.03 7.16
CA ASN A 363 12.89 10.00 5.73
C ASN A 363 11.74 9.03 5.43
N ARG A 364 11.76 7.82 6.02
CA ARG A 364 10.66 6.86 5.84
C ARG A 364 9.32 7.41 6.34
N PHE A 365 9.29 8.03 7.52
CA PHE A 365 8.07 8.70 8.01
C PHE A 365 7.59 9.81 7.07
N ASN A 366 8.48 10.66 6.56
CA ASN A 366 8.12 11.69 5.60
C ASN A 366 7.54 11.10 4.31
N ASN A 367 8.17 10.05 3.77
CA ASN A 367 7.68 9.36 2.57
C ASN A 367 6.30 8.72 2.79
N SER A 368 6.08 8.11 3.96
CA SER A 368 4.77 7.59 4.38
C SER A 368 3.69 8.68 4.44
N LEU A 369 4.02 9.87 4.92
CA LEU A 369 3.07 11.00 4.96
C LEU A 369 2.79 11.53 3.55
N GLU A 370 3.82 11.71 2.72
CA GLU A 370 3.68 12.24 1.36
C GLU A 370 2.91 11.29 0.43
N SER A 371 3.06 9.97 0.62
CA SER A 371 2.35 8.96 -0.19
C SER A 371 0.82 9.04 -0.05
N ILE A 372 0.35 9.62 1.05
CA ILE A 372 -1.06 9.93 1.29
C ILE A 372 -1.34 11.43 1.26
N GLY A 373 -0.46 12.25 0.70
CA GLY A 373 -0.66 13.70 0.52
C GLY A 373 -0.69 14.53 1.81
N ILE A 374 -0.05 14.07 2.88
CA ILE A 374 0.19 14.85 4.10
C ILE A 374 1.59 15.45 4.03
N GLY A 375 1.75 16.70 4.49
CA GLY A 375 3.04 17.39 4.47
C GLY A 375 4.08 16.75 5.40
N LYS A 376 5.36 16.84 5.01
CA LYS A 376 6.51 16.38 5.80
C LYS A 376 6.50 16.97 7.20
N VAL A 377 7.01 16.19 8.15
CA VAL A 377 7.13 16.58 9.56
C VAL A 377 8.57 16.80 9.97
N PHE A 378 9.50 16.05 9.38
CA PHE A 378 10.91 16.11 9.73
C PHE A 378 11.71 16.81 8.66
N THR A 379 12.67 17.66 9.07
CA THR A 379 13.76 18.07 8.18
C THR A 379 14.82 16.98 8.21
N VAL A 380 15.25 16.52 7.04
CA VAL A 380 16.22 15.43 6.89
C VAL A 380 17.59 15.99 6.48
N ASN A 381 18.65 15.44 7.05
CA ASN A 381 20.02 15.71 6.62
C ASN A 381 20.40 14.81 5.45
N GLU A 382 20.32 15.34 4.24
CA GLU A 382 20.60 14.62 2.99
C GLU A 382 21.98 13.93 2.96
N LYS A 383 23.00 14.50 3.64
CA LYS A 383 24.32 13.89 3.67
C LYS A 383 24.34 12.58 4.46
N LEU A 384 23.67 12.56 5.61
CA LEU A 384 23.57 11.36 6.43
C LEU A 384 22.60 10.35 5.81
N LEU A 385 21.50 10.84 5.23
CA LEU A 385 20.55 9.98 4.51
C LEU A 385 21.21 9.26 3.33
N ALA A 386 22.14 9.88 2.61
CA ALA A 386 22.84 9.24 1.49
C ALA A 386 23.68 8.02 1.90
N GLU A 387 24.10 7.91 3.17
CA GLU A 387 24.75 6.69 3.69
C GLU A 387 23.78 5.50 3.74
N THR A 388 22.49 5.81 3.72
CA THR A 388 21.28 5.00 3.59
C THR A 388 21.04 4.23 2.31
N GLU A 389 21.41 4.87 1.19
CA GLU A 389 20.73 4.70 -0.11
C GLU A 389 20.80 3.27 -0.64
N TRP A 390 21.89 2.58 -0.34
CA TRP A 390 22.11 1.19 -0.72
C TRP A 390 21.04 0.24 -0.15
N PHE A 391 20.39 0.59 0.97
CA PHE A 391 19.35 -0.23 1.56
C PHE A 391 18.10 -0.20 0.68
N ASP A 392 17.71 0.99 0.22
CA ASP A 392 16.60 1.15 -0.71
C ASP A 392 16.93 0.49 -2.05
N ASP A 393 18.18 0.53 -2.52
CA ASP A 393 18.60 -0.19 -3.74
C ASP A 393 18.46 -1.71 -3.61
N GLU A 394 18.70 -2.30 -2.45
CA GLU A 394 18.53 -3.76 -2.24
C GLU A 394 17.05 -4.16 -2.17
N ILE A 395 16.18 -3.29 -1.62
CA ILE A 395 14.74 -3.54 -1.54
C ILE A 395 14.02 -3.21 -2.85
N ILE A 396 14.35 -2.07 -3.47
CA ILE A 396 13.70 -1.52 -4.67
C ILE A 396 14.40 -1.99 -5.95
N GLY A 397 15.67 -2.40 -5.93
CA GLY A 397 16.44 -2.82 -7.12
C GLY A 397 15.82 -3.96 -7.93
N THR A 398 14.76 -4.59 -7.42
CA THR A 398 13.89 -5.51 -8.17
C THR A 398 12.77 -4.84 -9.00
N LYS A 399 12.48 -3.53 -8.84
CA LYS A 399 11.43 -2.76 -9.56
C LYS A 399 11.91 -2.12 -10.87
N HIS A 400 13.18 -1.73 -11.01
CA HIS A 400 13.67 -1.01 -12.21
C HIS A 400 14.94 -1.61 -12.80
N GLY A 401 14.77 -2.58 -13.71
CA GLY A 401 15.82 -2.98 -14.65
C GLY A 401 16.09 -4.47 -14.76
N ASP A 402 15.62 -5.30 -13.82
CA ASP A 402 16.02 -6.71 -13.78
C ASP A 402 15.03 -7.64 -13.05
N PHE A 403 13.72 -7.43 -13.26
CA PHE A 403 12.68 -8.39 -12.82
C PHE A 403 12.89 -9.82 -13.39
N PHE A 404 13.81 -9.99 -14.35
CA PHE A 404 14.16 -11.26 -14.99
C PHE A 404 15.62 -11.74 -14.82
N VAL A 405 16.55 -10.99 -14.21
CA VAL A 405 18.00 -11.36 -14.24
C VAL A 405 18.62 -11.62 -12.86
N LYS A 406 18.04 -11.15 -11.75
CA LYS A 406 18.42 -11.66 -10.42
C LYS A 406 17.42 -12.72 -9.94
N ARG A 407 17.38 -13.85 -10.65
CA ARG A 407 17.15 -15.13 -9.94
C ARG A 407 18.23 -15.20 -8.88
N SER A 408 17.83 -15.09 -7.61
CA SER A 408 18.70 -15.43 -6.49
C SER A 408 19.44 -16.72 -6.83
N ILE A 409 20.75 -16.71 -6.60
CA ILE A 409 21.76 -17.65 -7.12
C ILE A 409 21.56 -19.10 -6.59
N ASN A 410 20.43 -19.44 -5.97
CA ASN A 410 20.10 -20.78 -5.51
C ASN A 410 18.71 -21.23 -5.97
N TYR A 411 18.60 -21.76 -7.19
CA TYR A 411 17.51 -22.66 -7.57
C TYR A 411 18.07 -23.97 -8.11
N SER A 412 18.27 -24.93 -7.21
CA SER A 412 17.90 -26.31 -7.50
C SER A 412 16.89 -26.73 -6.44
N LYS A 413 15.60 -26.77 -6.80
CA LYS A 413 14.59 -27.48 -6.00
C LYS A 413 15.14 -28.90 -5.77
N ARG A 414 15.59 -29.20 -4.56
CA ARG A 414 15.66 -30.60 -4.12
C ARG A 414 14.21 -31.06 -4.04
N THR A 415 13.75 -31.75 -5.09
CA THR A 415 12.52 -32.52 -5.12
C THR A 415 12.57 -33.56 -4.00
N LYS A 416 12.13 -33.18 -2.80
CA LYS A 416 11.52 -34.15 -1.90
C LYS A 416 10.07 -34.26 -2.35
N SER A 417 9.74 -35.37 -2.99
CA SER A 417 8.36 -35.74 -3.28
C SER A 417 7.63 -35.89 -1.94
N ILE A 418 6.62 -35.05 -1.70
CA ILE A 418 5.65 -35.27 -0.64
C ILE A 418 4.89 -36.55 -0.99
N THR A 419 4.86 -37.51 -0.07
CA THR A 419 4.12 -38.76 -0.26
C THR A 419 2.80 -38.72 0.51
N SER A 420 1.87 -39.64 0.18
CA SER A 420 0.56 -39.71 0.83
C SER A 420 0.63 -39.84 2.36
N ASP A 421 1.73 -40.39 2.87
CA ASP A 421 1.94 -40.60 4.30
C ASP A 421 2.29 -39.31 5.06
N ASP A 422 2.57 -38.21 4.35
CA ASP A 422 2.80 -36.89 4.94
C ASP A 422 1.49 -36.08 5.12
N LEU A 423 0.36 -36.61 4.63
CA LEU A 423 -0.94 -35.91 4.60
C LEU A 423 -2.02 -36.54 5.50
N PHE A 424 -1.67 -37.55 6.32
CA PHE A 424 -2.60 -38.18 7.27
C PHE A 424 -1.98 -38.47 8.63
#